data_AF-A0A9N9NFB7-F1
#
_entry.id   AF-A0A9N9NFB7-F1
#
_cell.length_a   1.000
_cell.length_b   1.000
_cell.length_c   1.000
_cell.angle_alpha   90.00
_cell.angle_beta   90.00
_cell.angle_gamma   90.00
#
_symmetry.space_group_name_H-M   'P 1'
#
loop_
_entity.id
_entity.type
_entity.pdbx_description
1 polymer ?
#
loop_
_entity_poly.entity_id
_entity_poly.type
_entity_poly.pdbx_seq_one_letter_code
_entity_poly.pdbx_strand_id
1 'polypeptide(L)'
;VGCFCLSEAGAGSDAFALKTRAEKKNGHYVINGSKMWITNSAEAEIFLVFANLDPSQKYKGITCFVVEKDMGIKVAKKESKVPEENLLGEEFKGYKYAIEILNEGRIGIAAQMIGLAQGALDHALPYLFQRKAFGSFIGDFQANQHQYAQAATDIEAARLLTYNAARLKQEGKDFIKEAAMAKLYSSQVAERVASRAIELMGGVGFTREFP
;
A
#
# COMPACT_ATOMS: atom_id res chain seq x y z
N VAL A 1 9.40 1.72 14.89
CA VAL A 1 8.43 1.66 13.77
C VAL A 1 8.39 3.02 13.08
N GLY A 2 8.28 3.05 11.75
CA GLY A 2 8.26 4.29 10.96
C GLY A 2 6.95 4.48 10.19
N CYS A 3 6.59 5.74 9.91
CA CYS A 3 5.44 6.15 9.12
C CYS A 3 5.85 6.90 7.85
N PHE A 4 5.07 6.72 6.79
CA PHE A 4 5.16 7.50 5.55
C PHE A 4 3.98 8.47 5.47
N CYS A 5 4.25 9.77 5.63
CA CYS A 5 3.23 10.79 5.87
C CYS A 5 3.05 11.73 4.68
N LEU A 6 2.45 11.22 3.61
CA LEU A 6 2.22 11.97 2.36
C LEU A 6 0.80 12.53 2.26
N SER A 7 -0.21 11.66 2.32
CA SER A 7 -1.61 11.98 2.01
C SER A 7 -2.27 12.94 3.00
N GLU A 8 -3.23 13.71 2.49
CA GLU A 8 -4.05 14.67 3.24
C GLU A 8 -5.52 14.51 2.87
N ALA A 9 -6.43 15.10 3.65
CA ALA A 9 -7.87 15.05 3.37
C ALA A 9 -8.24 15.54 1.95
N GLY A 10 -7.50 16.53 1.44
CA GLY A 10 -7.66 17.06 0.07
C GLY A 10 -6.62 16.59 -0.95
N ALA A 11 -5.69 15.70 -0.57
CA ALA A 11 -4.56 15.29 -1.41
C ALA A 11 -4.29 13.78 -1.24
N GLY A 12 -5.03 12.96 -1.98
CA GLY A 12 -4.87 11.51 -2.06
C GLY A 12 -4.20 11.11 -3.37
N SER A 13 -4.98 10.87 -4.43
CA SER A 13 -4.46 10.56 -5.77
C SER A 13 -3.63 11.71 -6.35
N ASP A 14 -4.06 12.96 -6.15
CA ASP A 14 -3.25 14.15 -6.39
C ASP A 14 -2.39 14.46 -5.16
N ALA A 15 -1.47 13.56 -4.85
CA ALA A 15 -0.68 13.61 -3.62
C ALA A 15 0.19 14.87 -3.52
N PHE A 16 0.56 15.48 -4.66
CA PHE A 16 1.41 16.66 -4.70
C PHE A 16 0.65 17.99 -4.60
N ALA A 17 -0.69 17.95 -4.53
CA ALA A 17 -1.52 19.07 -4.10
C ALA A 17 -1.55 19.26 -2.57
N LEU A 18 -0.65 18.59 -1.82
CA LEU A 18 -0.54 18.70 -0.38
C LEU A 18 -0.44 20.16 0.09
N LYS A 19 -1.09 20.46 1.21
CA LYS A 19 -1.18 21.79 1.82
C LYS A 19 -0.33 21.93 3.07
N THR A 20 0.16 20.84 3.66
CA THR A 20 1.11 20.92 4.78
C THR A 20 2.32 21.75 4.35
N ARG A 21 2.64 22.79 5.13
CA ARG A 21 3.73 23.74 4.87
C ARG A 21 4.85 23.56 5.87
N ALA A 22 6.07 23.89 5.43
CA ALA A 22 7.22 24.03 6.30
C ALA A 22 7.83 25.42 6.05
N GLU A 23 8.16 26.15 7.12
CA GLU A 23 8.80 27.48 7.05
C GLU A 23 10.13 27.44 7.79
N LYS A 24 11.22 27.83 7.12
CA LYS A 24 12.55 27.92 7.75
C LYS A 24 12.61 29.13 8.69
N LYS A 25 12.92 28.91 9.96
CA LYS A 25 13.06 29.92 11.02
C LYS A 25 14.20 29.56 11.96
N ASN A 26 15.22 30.41 12.04
CA ASN A 26 16.30 30.33 13.03
C ASN A 26 16.94 28.93 13.15
N GLY A 27 17.33 28.31 12.03
CA GLY A 27 17.95 26.97 12.03
C GLY A 27 16.99 25.79 12.23
N HIS A 28 15.68 26.04 12.19
CA HIS A 28 14.65 25.01 12.26
C HIS A 28 13.60 25.22 11.15
N TYR A 29 12.76 24.23 10.91
CA TYR A 29 11.53 24.33 10.14
C TYR A 29 10.32 24.27 11.08
N VAL A 30 9.36 25.17 10.88
CA VAL A 30 8.05 25.10 11.51
C VAL A 30 7.09 24.43 10.54
N ILE A 31 6.63 23.22 10.88
CA ILE A 31 5.70 22.45 10.04
C ILE A 31 4.26 22.68 10.52
N ASN A 32 3.37 23.06 9.60
CA ASN A 32 1.96 23.33 9.88
C ASN A 32 1.07 22.67 8.82
N GLY A 33 0.16 21.81 9.25
CA GLY A 33 -0.73 21.07 8.35
C GLY A 33 -1.36 19.86 9.01
N SER A 34 -1.92 18.99 8.19
CA SER A 34 -2.55 17.75 8.64
C SER A 34 -2.32 16.65 7.62
N LYS A 35 -1.93 15.46 8.11
CA LYS A 35 -1.82 14.24 7.31
C LYS A 35 -2.98 13.30 7.64
N MET A 36 -3.32 12.44 6.68
CA MET A 36 -4.46 11.52 6.76
C MET A 36 -4.05 10.14 6.24
N TRP A 37 -4.66 9.08 6.80
CA TRP A 37 -4.42 7.68 6.40
C TRP A 37 -3.01 7.16 6.72
N ILE A 38 -2.44 7.61 7.84
CA ILE A 38 -1.08 7.28 8.23
C ILE A 38 -1.05 5.92 8.95
N THR A 39 -0.76 4.87 8.19
CA THR A 39 -0.53 3.52 8.70
C THR A 39 0.56 3.51 9.77
N ASN A 40 0.35 2.75 10.84
CA ASN A 40 1.23 2.62 12.02
C ASN A 40 1.37 3.87 12.89
N SER A 41 0.54 4.91 12.69
CA SER A 41 0.72 6.19 13.40
C SER A 41 0.56 6.10 14.92
N ALA A 42 -0.16 5.10 15.44
CA ALA A 42 -0.29 4.92 16.89
C ALA A 42 0.99 4.34 17.51
N GLU A 43 1.72 3.50 16.78
CA GLU A 43 2.89 2.75 17.23
C GLU A 43 4.22 3.34 16.74
N ALA A 44 4.20 4.27 15.79
CA ALA A 44 5.41 4.84 15.22
C ALA A 44 6.10 5.82 16.14
N GLU A 45 7.43 5.82 16.06
CA GLU A 45 8.32 6.77 16.73
C GLU A 45 8.98 7.72 15.73
N ILE A 46 8.98 7.37 14.44
CA ILE A 46 9.58 8.13 13.34
C ILE A 46 8.54 8.35 12.23
N PHE A 47 8.45 9.56 11.72
CA PHE A 47 7.50 9.97 10.69
C PHE A 47 8.23 10.67 9.55
N LEU A 48 8.14 10.12 8.34
CA LEU A 48 8.60 10.79 7.12
C LEU A 48 7.52 11.74 6.64
N VAL A 49 7.62 13.02 7.00
CA VAL A 49 6.63 14.05 6.72
C VAL A 49 6.97 14.81 5.45
N PHE A 50 6.04 14.82 4.49
CA PHE A 50 6.16 15.60 3.27
C PHE A 50 5.44 16.94 3.43
N ALA A 51 6.18 18.04 3.36
CA ALA A 51 5.66 19.39 3.50
C ALA A 51 6.22 20.32 2.41
N ASN A 52 5.46 21.35 2.04
CA ASN A 52 5.83 22.27 0.98
C ASN A 52 6.53 23.52 1.57
N LEU A 53 7.77 23.76 1.16
CA LEU A 53 8.58 24.92 1.52
C LEU A 53 8.21 26.16 0.70
N ASP A 54 7.84 25.96 -0.57
CA ASP A 54 7.48 27.03 -1.50
C ASP A 54 6.28 26.63 -2.37
N PRO A 55 5.06 27.02 -1.97
CA PRO A 55 3.84 26.67 -2.68
C PRO A 55 3.77 27.25 -4.10
N SER A 56 4.50 28.35 -4.37
CA SER A 56 4.54 28.95 -5.71
C SER A 56 5.24 28.02 -6.72
N GLN A 57 6.15 27.17 -6.25
CA GLN A 57 6.82 26.14 -7.01
C GLN A 57 6.00 24.84 -7.15
N LYS A 58 4.75 24.82 -6.65
CA LYS A 58 3.85 23.66 -6.70
C LYS A 58 4.53 22.42 -6.11
N TYR A 59 4.52 21.29 -6.83
CA TYR A 59 5.11 20.03 -6.37
C TYR A 59 6.63 20.12 -6.16
N LYS A 60 7.31 21.01 -6.88
CA LYS A 60 8.77 21.21 -6.72
C LYS A 60 9.11 21.85 -5.38
N GLY A 61 8.14 22.47 -4.70
CA GLY A 61 8.32 22.99 -3.35
C GLY A 61 8.36 21.92 -2.24
N ILE A 62 7.98 20.67 -2.55
CA ILE A 62 7.81 19.60 -1.55
C ILE A 62 9.17 19.07 -1.08
N THR A 63 9.33 19.00 0.24
CA THR A 63 10.52 18.50 0.95
C THR A 63 10.11 17.43 1.96
N CYS A 64 11.01 16.49 2.24
CA CYS A 64 10.79 15.40 3.18
C CYS A 64 11.56 15.66 4.48
N PHE A 65 10.90 15.44 5.61
CA PHE A 65 11.44 15.63 6.95
C PHE A 65 11.31 14.35 7.76
N VAL A 66 12.35 13.96 8.48
CA VAL A 66 12.30 12.92 9.50
C VAL A 66 11.85 13.57 10.80
N VAL A 67 10.66 13.22 11.29
CA VAL A 67 10.09 13.80 12.51
C VAL A 67 9.93 12.71 13.55
N GLU A 68 10.50 12.91 14.73
CA GLU A 68 10.33 12.03 15.88
C GLU A 68 9.01 12.34 16.60
N LYS A 69 8.39 11.33 17.21
CA LYS A 69 7.07 11.43 17.83
C LYS A 69 6.98 12.52 18.90
N ASP A 70 8.04 12.67 19.69
CA ASP A 70 8.16 13.62 20.80
C ASP A 70 8.35 15.08 20.33
N MET A 71 8.64 15.30 19.04
CA MET A 71 8.76 16.62 18.41
C MET A 71 7.40 17.30 18.15
N GLY A 72 6.35 16.89 18.88
CA GLY A 72 5.03 17.52 18.85
C GLY A 72 4.05 16.96 17.83
N ILE A 73 4.29 15.76 17.28
CA ILE A 73 3.25 15.03 16.55
C ILE A 73 2.17 14.62 17.55
N LYS A 74 1.12 15.45 17.62
CA LYS A 74 -0.13 15.09 18.28
C LYS A 74 -1.12 14.69 17.22
N VAL A 75 -1.69 13.50 17.38
CA VAL A 75 -2.88 13.06 16.64
C VAL A 75 -4.00 14.04 17.04
N ALA A 76 -4.12 15.13 16.26
CA ALA A 76 -4.91 16.36 16.43
C ALA A 76 -4.29 17.53 17.27
N LYS A 77 -3.84 18.60 16.55
CA LYS A 77 -3.34 19.98 16.89
C LYS A 77 -1.93 20.13 17.51
N LYS A 78 -1.05 21.10 17.17
CA LYS A 78 -0.71 21.97 16.00
C LYS A 78 0.72 22.50 16.28
N GLU A 79 1.56 22.63 15.25
CA GLU A 79 2.94 23.16 15.22
C GLU A 79 4.05 22.30 15.85
N SER A 80 4.96 21.84 14.99
CA SER A 80 6.20 21.16 15.37
C SER A 80 7.40 21.93 14.84
N LYS A 81 8.41 22.13 15.69
CA LYS A 81 9.73 22.61 15.27
C LYS A 81 10.57 21.38 14.92
N VAL A 82 11.11 21.36 13.71
CA VAL A 82 11.96 20.28 13.20
C VAL A 82 13.33 20.88 12.91
N PRO A 83 14.42 20.38 13.51
CA PRO A 83 15.78 20.82 13.19
C PRO A 83 16.12 20.67 11.71
N GLU A 84 17.06 21.47 11.22
CA GLU A 84 17.45 21.45 9.82
C GLU A 84 18.12 20.12 9.42
N GLU A 85 18.85 19.50 10.35
CA GLU A 85 19.48 18.20 10.19
C GLU A 85 18.50 17.03 9.98
N ASN A 86 17.22 17.22 10.29
CA ASN A 86 16.17 16.23 10.08
C ASN A 86 15.63 16.22 8.64
N LEU A 87 16.11 17.11 7.77
CA LEU A 87 15.78 17.08 6.35
C LEU A 87 16.34 15.81 5.71
N LEU A 88 15.48 15.04 5.02
CA LEU A 88 15.91 13.85 4.29
C LEU A 88 16.31 14.22 2.87
N GLY A 89 17.60 14.12 2.55
CA GLY A 89 18.14 14.38 1.22
C GLY A 89 18.36 15.88 0.96
N GLU A 90 17.81 16.38 -0.14
CA GLU A 90 17.92 17.79 -0.55
C GLU A 90 16.58 18.52 -0.39
N GLU A 91 16.64 19.82 -0.05
CA GLU A 91 15.49 20.72 -0.16
C GLU A 91 14.85 20.60 -1.55
N PHE A 92 13.51 20.67 -1.61
CA PHE A 92 12.74 20.67 -2.87
C PHE A 92 12.78 19.35 -3.66
N LYS A 93 13.36 18.27 -3.11
CA LYS A 93 13.37 16.93 -3.74
C LYS A 93 12.41 15.93 -3.12
N GLY A 94 11.62 16.34 -2.11
CA GLY A 94 10.68 15.46 -1.41
C GLY A 94 9.68 14.75 -2.34
N TYR A 95 9.20 15.42 -3.39
CA TYR A 95 8.30 14.79 -4.37
C TYR A 95 8.96 13.64 -5.15
N LYS A 96 10.27 13.74 -5.42
CA LYS A 96 11.04 12.66 -6.09
C LYS A 96 11.19 11.47 -5.17
N TYR A 97 11.61 11.71 -3.92
CA TYR A 97 11.73 10.66 -2.92
C TYR A 97 10.39 9.95 -2.68
N ALA A 98 9.30 10.70 -2.58
CA ALA A 98 7.96 10.13 -2.43
C ALA A 98 7.59 9.19 -3.59
N ILE A 99 7.75 9.61 -4.84
CA ILE A 99 7.34 8.79 -5.98
C ILE A 99 8.27 7.60 -6.20
N GLU A 100 9.57 7.75 -5.95
CA GLU A 100 10.54 6.65 -6.02
C GLU A 100 10.20 5.57 -4.99
N ILE A 101 9.96 5.95 -3.73
CA ILE A 101 9.51 5.04 -2.67
C ILE A 101 8.20 4.34 -3.07
N LEU A 102 7.23 5.09 -3.63
CA LEU A 102 5.95 4.51 -4.05
C LEU A 102 6.07 3.57 -5.25
N ASN A 103 6.97 3.85 -6.20
CA ASN A 103 7.22 2.97 -7.34
C ASN A 103 7.72 1.60 -6.87
N GLU A 104 8.62 1.57 -5.89
CA GLU A 104 9.07 0.33 -5.28
C GLU A 104 7.98 -0.31 -4.41
N GLY A 105 7.28 0.50 -3.62
CA GLY A 105 6.20 0.07 -2.74
C GLY A 105 5.07 -0.63 -3.50
N ARG A 106 4.79 -0.26 -4.75
CA ARG A 106 3.83 -0.96 -5.62
C ARG A 106 4.15 -2.45 -5.78
N ILE A 107 5.43 -2.81 -5.89
CA ILE A 107 5.85 -4.22 -5.97
C ILE A 107 5.57 -4.92 -4.64
N GLY A 108 5.88 -4.26 -3.52
CA GLY A 108 5.59 -4.79 -2.18
C GLY A 108 4.10 -5.03 -1.93
N ILE A 109 3.25 -4.08 -2.31
CA ILE A 109 1.79 -4.24 -2.23
C ILE A 109 1.32 -5.34 -3.17
N ALA A 110 1.87 -5.44 -4.39
CA ALA A 110 1.51 -6.53 -5.29
C ALA A 110 1.81 -7.92 -4.69
N ALA A 111 2.97 -8.07 -4.04
CA ALA A 111 3.34 -9.29 -3.34
C ALA A 111 2.38 -9.59 -2.16
N GLN A 112 1.99 -8.57 -1.39
CA GLN A 112 0.98 -8.72 -0.34
C GLN A 112 -0.36 -9.22 -0.91
N MET A 113 -0.82 -8.65 -2.03
CA MET A 113 -2.07 -9.04 -2.66
C MET A 113 -2.05 -10.48 -3.16
N ILE A 114 -0.94 -10.94 -3.75
CA ILE A 114 -0.78 -12.35 -4.15
C ILE A 114 -0.80 -13.28 -2.94
N GLY A 115 -0.13 -12.90 -1.85
CA GLY A 115 -0.13 -13.70 -0.61
C GLY A 115 -1.54 -13.87 -0.03
N LEU A 116 -2.31 -12.78 0.03
CA LEU A 116 -3.72 -12.82 0.45
C LEU A 116 -4.55 -13.70 -0.50
N ALA A 117 -4.45 -13.50 -1.81
CA ALA A 117 -5.21 -14.27 -2.79
C ALA A 117 -4.91 -15.78 -2.68
N GLN A 118 -3.63 -16.13 -2.57
CA GLN A 118 -3.19 -17.51 -2.40
C GLN A 118 -3.72 -18.09 -1.09
N GLY A 119 -3.60 -17.37 0.03
CA GLY A 119 -4.10 -17.82 1.33
C GLY A 119 -5.62 -18.07 1.34
N ALA A 120 -6.39 -17.18 0.70
CA ALA A 120 -7.84 -17.35 0.56
C ALA A 120 -8.19 -18.61 -0.24
N LEU A 121 -7.52 -18.84 -1.38
CA LEU A 121 -7.76 -20.03 -2.20
C LEU A 121 -7.30 -21.32 -1.49
N ASP A 122 -6.13 -21.30 -0.85
CA ASP A 122 -5.56 -22.44 -0.11
C ASP A 122 -6.44 -22.84 1.08
N HIS A 123 -7.12 -21.88 1.71
CA HIS A 123 -8.08 -22.17 2.76
C HIS A 123 -9.39 -22.74 2.20
N ALA A 124 -9.93 -22.13 1.15
CA ALA A 124 -11.20 -22.56 0.58
C ALA A 124 -11.08 -23.95 -0.07
N LEU A 125 -10.04 -24.20 -0.87
CA LEU A 125 -9.96 -25.38 -1.75
C LEU A 125 -10.12 -26.71 -1.01
N PRO A 126 -9.44 -26.97 0.14
CA PRO A 126 -9.66 -28.19 0.92
C PRO A 126 -11.11 -28.36 1.41
N TYR A 127 -11.79 -27.27 1.79
CA TYR A 127 -13.19 -27.32 2.24
C TYR A 127 -14.12 -27.86 1.14
N LEU A 128 -13.85 -27.54 -0.13
CA LEU A 128 -14.66 -28.03 -1.26
C LEU A 128 -14.63 -29.55 -1.38
N PHE A 129 -13.54 -30.19 -0.96
CA PHE A 129 -13.35 -31.64 -0.97
C PHE A 129 -13.66 -32.31 0.39
N GLN A 130 -14.14 -31.54 1.36
CA GLN A 130 -14.66 -32.04 2.64
C GLN A 130 -16.19 -31.91 2.70
N ARG A 131 -16.73 -30.87 2.08
CA ARG A 131 -18.18 -30.61 2.04
C ARG A 131 -18.86 -31.43 0.95
N LYS A 132 -19.88 -32.20 1.34
CA LYS A 132 -20.74 -32.94 0.41
C LYS A 132 -22.08 -32.25 0.19
N ALA A 133 -22.57 -32.27 -1.03
CA ALA A 133 -23.93 -31.90 -1.42
C ALA A 133 -24.32 -32.67 -2.69
N PHE A 134 -25.62 -32.95 -2.87
CA PHE A 134 -26.14 -33.68 -4.03
C PHE A 134 -25.40 -35.01 -4.32
N GLY A 135 -24.94 -35.70 -3.28
CA GLY A 135 -24.25 -37.00 -3.38
C GLY A 135 -22.77 -36.97 -3.75
N SER A 136 -22.15 -35.81 -4.02
CA SER A 136 -20.71 -35.67 -4.32
C SER A 136 -20.04 -34.64 -3.41
N PHE A 137 -18.71 -34.51 -3.49
CA PHE A 137 -18.05 -33.34 -2.93
C PHE A 137 -18.40 -32.11 -3.76
N ILE A 138 -18.53 -30.94 -3.12
CA ILE A 138 -18.85 -29.72 -3.86
C ILE A 138 -17.72 -29.32 -4.82
N GLY A 139 -16.48 -29.75 -4.57
CA GLY A 139 -15.35 -29.60 -5.49
C GLY A 139 -15.46 -30.40 -6.79
N ASP A 140 -16.34 -31.42 -6.85
CA ASP A 140 -16.52 -32.24 -8.05
C ASP A 140 -17.44 -31.57 -9.09
N PHE A 141 -18.22 -30.55 -8.69
CA PHE A 141 -19.11 -29.85 -9.62
C PHE A 141 -18.29 -28.97 -10.56
N GLN A 142 -18.39 -29.21 -11.86
CA GLN A 142 -17.65 -28.48 -12.92
C GLN A 142 -17.77 -26.95 -12.77
N ALA A 143 -18.94 -26.44 -12.35
CA ALA A 143 -19.13 -25.02 -12.09
C ALA A 143 -18.13 -24.48 -11.05
N ASN A 144 -17.85 -25.22 -9.98
CA ASN A 144 -16.84 -24.87 -8.98
C ASN A 144 -15.42 -25.10 -9.52
N GLN A 145 -15.21 -26.14 -10.33
CA GLN A 145 -13.91 -26.43 -10.94
C GLN A 145 -13.39 -25.31 -11.82
N HIS A 146 -14.26 -24.76 -12.68
CA HIS A 146 -13.90 -23.61 -13.50
C HIS A 146 -13.53 -22.39 -12.65
N GLN A 147 -14.23 -22.18 -11.54
CA GLN A 147 -14.00 -21.05 -10.65
C GLN A 147 -12.65 -21.12 -9.93
N TYR A 148 -12.32 -22.26 -9.29
CA TYR A 148 -11.02 -22.38 -8.61
C TYR A 148 -9.86 -22.50 -9.60
N ALA A 149 -10.08 -23.04 -10.81
CA ALA A 149 -9.07 -23.06 -11.87
C ALA A 149 -8.76 -21.65 -12.38
N GLN A 150 -9.79 -20.81 -12.57
CA GLN A 150 -9.59 -19.41 -12.93
C GLN A 150 -8.86 -18.64 -11.82
N ALA A 151 -9.24 -18.84 -10.56
CA ALA A 151 -8.56 -18.23 -9.42
C ALA A 151 -7.07 -18.58 -9.39
N ALA A 152 -6.73 -19.87 -9.56
CA ALA A 152 -5.34 -20.32 -9.61
C ALA A 152 -4.56 -19.68 -10.78
N THR A 153 -5.19 -19.59 -11.96
CA THR A 153 -4.59 -18.98 -13.16
C THR A 153 -4.31 -17.49 -12.95
N ASP A 154 -5.28 -16.77 -12.40
CA ASP A 154 -5.17 -15.34 -12.09
C ASP A 154 -4.04 -15.08 -11.08
N ILE A 155 -3.93 -15.91 -10.03
CA ILE A 155 -2.86 -15.80 -9.04
C ILE A 155 -1.50 -16.04 -9.69
N GLU A 156 -1.36 -17.05 -10.53
CA GLU A 156 -0.10 -17.35 -11.21
C GLU A 156 0.32 -16.19 -12.13
N ALA A 157 -0.60 -15.64 -12.92
CA ALA A 157 -0.33 -14.47 -13.73
C ALA A 157 0.10 -13.26 -12.89
N ALA A 158 -0.57 -13.00 -11.77
CA ALA A 158 -0.20 -11.92 -10.85
C ALA A 158 1.19 -12.12 -10.24
N ARG A 159 1.50 -13.37 -9.85
CA ARG A 159 2.81 -13.77 -9.31
C ARG A 159 3.93 -13.49 -10.31
N LEU A 160 3.76 -13.91 -11.56
CA LEU A 160 4.74 -13.69 -12.63
C LEU A 160 4.96 -12.20 -12.90
N LEU A 161 3.89 -11.39 -12.97
CA LEU A 161 4.00 -9.93 -13.13
C LEU A 161 4.79 -9.29 -11.99
N THR A 162 4.50 -9.69 -10.75
CA THR A 162 5.13 -9.13 -9.55
C THR A 162 6.60 -9.49 -9.46
N TYR A 163 6.94 -10.77 -9.68
CA TYR A 163 8.33 -11.22 -9.62
C TYR A 163 9.16 -10.68 -10.78
N ASN A 164 8.57 -10.50 -11.98
CA ASN A 164 9.27 -9.85 -13.07
C ASN A 164 9.55 -8.36 -12.77
N ALA A 165 8.59 -7.63 -12.19
CA ALA A 165 8.82 -6.24 -11.78
C ALA A 165 9.93 -6.14 -10.72
N ALA A 166 9.95 -7.06 -9.73
CA ALA A 166 11.01 -7.15 -8.73
C ALA A 166 12.38 -7.44 -9.35
N ARG A 167 12.46 -8.40 -10.29
CA ARG A 167 13.69 -8.73 -11.01
C ARG A 167 14.23 -7.54 -11.80
N LEU A 168 13.38 -6.84 -12.56
CA LEU A 168 13.81 -5.66 -13.33
C LEU A 168 14.41 -4.59 -12.42
N LYS A 169 13.79 -4.33 -11.27
CA LYS A 169 14.33 -3.43 -10.25
C LYS A 169 15.71 -3.90 -9.76
N GLN A 170 15.86 -5.18 -9.41
CA GLN A 170 17.13 -5.74 -8.92
C GLN A 170 18.26 -5.64 -9.95
N GLU A 171 17.93 -5.73 -11.23
CA GLU A 171 18.87 -5.57 -12.34
C GLU A 171 19.15 -4.10 -12.70
N GLY A 172 18.58 -3.14 -11.98
CA GLY A 172 18.73 -1.71 -12.26
C GLY A 172 18.06 -1.24 -13.56
N LYS A 173 17.12 -2.02 -14.09
CA LYS A 173 16.35 -1.69 -15.30
C LYS A 173 15.15 -0.82 -14.93
N ASP A 174 14.61 -0.09 -15.92
CA ASP A 174 13.32 0.57 -15.74
C ASP A 174 12.24 -0.49 -15.44
N PHE A 175 11.48 -0.24 -14.38
CA PHE A 175 10.49 -1.16 -13.83
C PHE A 175 9.17 -0.44 -13.52
N ILE A 176 9.06 0.87 -13.76
CA ILE A 176 7.93 1.68 -13.28
C ILE A 176 6.60 1.18 -13.87
N LYS A 177 6.61 0.89 -15.18
CA LYS A 177 5.44 0.36 -15.90
C LYS A 177 5.07 -1.03 -15.37
N GLU A 178 6.04 -1.92 -15.21
CA GLU A 178 5.85 -3.29 -14.73
C GLU A 178 5.36 -3.32 -13.28
N ALA A 179 5.88 -2.46 -12.39
CA ALA A 179 5.39 -2.31 -11.03
C ALA A 179 3.93 -1.80 -10.99
N ALA A 180 3.57 -0.86 -11.87
CA ALA A 180 2.20 -0.39 -11.99
C ALA A 180 1.25 -1.50 -12.48
N MET A 181 1.65 -2.27 -13.49
CA MET A 181 0.90 -3.44 -13.98
C MET A 181 0.74 -4.49 -12.88
N ALA A 182 1.83 -4.84 -12.19
CA ALA A 182 1.81 -5.81 -11.10
C ALA A 182 0.85 -5.39 -9.98
N LYS A 183 0.96 -4.15 -9.49
CA LYS A 183 0.08 -3.66 -8.42
C LYS A 183 -1.39 -3.65 -8.85
N LEU A 184 -1.68 -3.14 -10.05
CA LEU A 184 -3.05 -3.08 -10.57
C LEU A 184 -3.66 -4.48 -10.62
N TYR A 185 -3.03 -5.38 -11.35
CA TYR A 185 -3.57 -6.69 -11.63
C TYR A 185 -3.67 -7.54 -10.35
N SER A 186 -2.61 -7.61 -9.55
CA SER A 186 -2.63 -8.37 -8.28
C SER A 186 -3.70 -7.90 -7.31
N SER A 187 -3.95 -6.59 -7.19
CA SER A 187 -5.00 -6.08 -6.30
C SER A 187 -6.42 -6.46 -6.75
N GLN A 188 -6.66 -6.50 -8.06
CA GLN A 188 -7.95 -6.96 -8.60
C GLN A 188 -8.09 -8.48 -8.49
N VAL A 189 -7.00 -9.23 -8.69
CA VAL A 189 -6.98 -10.69 -8.47
C VAL A 189 -7.28 -11.02 -7.01
N ALA A 190 -6.64 -10.32 -6.07
CA ALA A 190 -6.87 -10.52 -4.64
C ALA A 190 -8.33 -10.34 -4.23
N GLU A 191 -8.98 -9.27 -4.71
CA GLU A 191 -10.40 -9.03 -4.48
C GLU A 191 -11.26 -10.15 -5.07
N ARG A 192 -11.10 -10.46 -6.37
CA ARG A 192 -11.88 -11.52 -7.04
C ARG A 192 -11.73 -12.87 -6.38
N VAL A 193 -10.50 -13.26 -6.02
CA VAL A 193 -10.21 -14.55 -5.41
C VAL A 193 -10.75 -14.63 -4.00
N ALA A 194 -10.58 -13.59 -3.17
CA ALA A 194 -11.13 -13.57 -1.81
C ALA A 194 -12.67 -13.61 -1.84
N SER A 195 -13.30 -12.84 -2.71
CA SER A 195 -14.76 -12.87 -2.93
C SER A 195 -15.22 -14.27 -3.36
N ARG A 196 -14.50 -14.89 -4.31
CA ARG A 196 -14.79 -16.23 -4.78
C ARG A 196 -14.62 -17.30 -3.70
N ALA A 197 -13.61 -17.16 -2.84
CA ALA A 197 -13.37 -18.08 -1.73
C ALA A 197 -14.58 -18.10 -0.76
N ILE A 198 -15.14 -16.93 -0.43
CA ILE A 198 -16.35 -16.81 0.37
C ILE A 198 -17.52 -17.55 -0.30
N GLU A 199 -17.75 -17.31 -1.60
CA GLU A 199 -18.84 -17.94 -2.34
C GLU A 199 -18.69 -19.47 -2.40
N LEU A 200 -17.48 -19.99 -2.65
CA LEU A 200 -17.21 -21.43 -2.71
C LEU A 200 -17.39 -22.11 -1.35
N MET A 201 -17.10 -21.40 -0.25
CA MET A 201 -17.33 -21.89 1.11
C MET A 201 -18.81 -21.78 1.54
N GLY A 202 -19.59 -20.92 0.88
CA GLY A 202 -20.99 -20.69 1.18
C GLY A 202 -21.18 -19.98 2.52
N GLY A 203 -22.22 -20.34 3.28
CA GLY A 203 -22.59 -19.64 4.52
C GLY A 203 -21.45 -19.54 5.56
N VAL A 204 -20.59 -20.56 5.67
CA VAL A 204 -19.47 -20.53 6.62
C VAL A 204 -18.40 -19.50 6.24
N GLY A 205 -18.19 -19.25 4.94
CA GLY A 205 -17.28 -18.21 4.45
C GLY A 205 -17.77 -16.79 4.73
N PHE A 206 -19.05 -16.61 5.10
CA PHE A 206 -19.61 -15.32 5.50
C PHE A 206 -19.53 -15.07 7.01
N THR A 207 -19.10 -16.07 7.79
CA THR A 207 -18.95 -15.96 9.24
C THR A 207 -17.56 -15.47 9.62
N ARG A 208 -17.40 -15.00 10.87
CA ARG A 208 -16.09 -14.66 11.44
C ARG A 208 -15.39 -15.83 12.14
N GLU A 209 -15.98 -17.02 12.10
CA GLU A 209 -15.40 -18.24 12.66
C GLU A 209 -14.40 -18.89 11.68
N PHE A 210 -14.46 -18.48 10.42
CA PHE A 210 -13.55 -18.86 9.35
C PHE A 210 -12.70 -17.65 8.93
N PRO A 211 -11.44 -17.87 8.53
CA PRO A 211 -10.51 -16.82 8.12
C PRO A 211 -10.88 -16.13 6.80
#